data_AF-A0AA38PQ10-F1
#
_entry.id   AF-A0AA38PQ10-F1
#
_cell.length_a   1.000
_cell.length_b   1.000
_cell.length_c   1.000
_cell.angle_alpha   90.00
_cell.angle_beta   90.00
_cell.angle_gamma   90.00
#
_symmetry.space_group_name_H-M   'P 1'
#
loop_
_entity.id
_entity.type
_entity.pdbx_description
1 polymer ?
#
loop_
_entity_poly.entity_id
_entity_poly.type
_entity_poly.pdbx_seq_one_letter_code
_entity_poly.pdbx_strand_id
1 'polypeptide(L)' 'MYCKEKENNRGGSLRDSRRSPLPNSVDQLWVALQEEWSRIPIEYINKLYDSLPRRVSDIIAANGGATRY' A
#
# COMPACT_ATOMS: atom_id res chain seq x y z
N MET A 1 6.35 25.27 2.23
CA MET A 1 5.35 25.20 3.32
C MET A 1 4.74 23.81 3.28
N TYR A 2 5.17 22.92 4.17
CA TYR A 2 4.63 21.56 4.25
C TYR A 2 3.28 21.60 4.98
N CYS A 3 2.20 21.24 4.29
CA CYS A 3 0.88 21.08 4.90
C CYS A 3 0.89 19.84 5.81
N LYS A 4 0.62 20.09 7.09
CA LYS A 4 0.31 19.09 8.11
C LYS A 4 -1.10 18.53 7.97
N GLU A 5 -1.27 17.37 8.61
CA GLU A 5 -2.50 16.61 8.91
C GLU A 5 -3.30 16.03 7.72
N LYS A 6 -3.23 14.69 7.58
CA LYS A 6 -4.37 13.81 7.88
C LYS A 6 -3.89 12.40 8.28
N GLU A 7 -4.12 12.07 9.55
CA GLU A 7 -4.33 10.70 10.01
C GLU A 7 -5.52 10.09 9.23
N ASN A 8 -5.34 8.95 8.55
CA ASN A 8 -6.30 7.83 8.63
C ASN A 8 -5.74 6.56 7.98
N ASN A 9 -5.72 5.51 8.78
CA ASN A 9 -5.24 4.17 8.51
C ASN A 9 -6.23 3.42 7.61
N ARG A 10 -5.97 3.33 6.29
CA ARG A 10 -6.62 2.35 5.40
C ARG A 10 -5.66 1.96 4.29
N GLY A 11 -5.17 0.72 4.32
CA GLY A 11 -4.41 0.14 3.21
C GLY A 11 -5.19 0.29 1.91
N GLY A 12 -4.64 1.06 0.97
CA GLY A 12 -5.30 1.43 -0.27
C GLY A 12 -4.27 1.56 -1.39
N SER A 13 -4.50 0.79 -2.45
CA SER A 13 -3.98 0.89 -3.82
C SER A 13 -3.04 2.08 -4.12
N LEU A 14 -1.87 1.79 -4.70
CA LEU A 14 -0.90 2.75 -5.25
C LEU A 14 -1.45 3.67 -6.35
N ARG A 15 -2.72 3.49 -6.76
CA ARG A 15 -3.48 4.49 -7.51
C ARG A 15 -4.16 5.46 -6.55
N ASP A 16 -3.36 6.27 -5.85
CA ASP A 16 -3.93 7.42 -5.15
C ASP A 16 -4.25 8.53 -6.16
N SER A 17 -5.47 8.49 -6.70
CA SER A 17 -6.04 9.51 -7.56
C SER A 17 -6.44 10.80 -6.81
N ARG A 18 -6.04 10.98 -5.55
CA ARG A 18 -6.37 12.16 -4.73
C ARG A 18 -5.23 13.18 -4.66
N ARG A 19 -4.08 12.92 -5.29
CA ARG A 19 -2.99 13.88 -5.33
C ARG A 19 -3.34 15.07 -6.21
N SER A 20 -3.31 16.27 -5.64
CA SER A 20 -3.51 17.54 -6.37
C SER A 20 -2.33 18.48 -6.04
N PRO A 21 -1.57 18.96 -7.04
CA PRO A 21 -1.73 18.69 -8.47
C PRO A 21 -1.24 17.28 -8.87
N LEU A 22 -1.79 16.77 -9.97
CA LEU A 22 -1.28 15.55 -10.61
C LEU A 22 0.12 15.83 -11.18
N PRO A 23 1.07 14.89 -11.04
CA PRO A 23 2.37 15.01 -11.69
C PRO A 23 2.19 15.09 -13.20
N ASN A 24 2.78 16.10 -13.83
CA ASN A 24 2.68 16.35 -15.27
C ASN A 24 3.91 15.91 -16.06
N SER A 25 4.92 15.35 -15.38
CA SER A 25 6.12 14.77 -15.97
C SER A 25 6.49 13.45 -15.28
N VAL A 26 7.32 12.64 -15.96
CA VAL A 26 7.84 11.38 -15.41
C VAL A 26 8.67 11.63 -14.15
N ASP A 27 9.47 12.69 -14.13
CA ASP A 27 10.30 13.04 -12.96
C ASP A 27 9.44 13.42 -11.76
N GLN A 28 8.38 14.20 -11.98
CA GLN A 28 7.43 14.53 -10.91
C GLN A 28 6.69 13.29 -10.42
N LEU A 29 6.33 12.37 -11.31
CA LEU A 29 5.70 11.10 -10.94
C LEU A 29 6.66 10.24 -10.11
N TRP A 30 7.94 10.24 -10.44
CA TRP A 30 8.96 9.49 -9.70
C TRP A 30 9.12 10.02 -8.27
N VAL A 31 9.32 11.32 -8.11
CA VAL A 31 9.38 11.98 -6.78
C VAL A 31 8.11 11.68 -5.99
N ALA A 32 6.97 11.80 -6.67
CA ALA A 32 5.68 11.52 -6.10
C ALA A 32 5.56 10.09 -5.55
N LEU A 33 6.02 9.08 -6.30
CA LEU A 33 6.02 7.69 -5.86
C LEU A 33 6.93 7.47 -4.64
N GLN A 34 8.10 8.11 -4.62
CA GLN A 34 9.02 8.01 -3.48
C GLN A 34 8.40 8.57 -2.20
N GLU A 35 7.71 9.71 -2.27
CA GLU A 35 7.00 10.29 -1.15
C GLU A 35 5.95 9.34 -0.58
N GLU A 36 5.08 8.78 -1.43
CA GLU A 36 4.03 7.84 -0.98
C GLU A 36 4.61 6.54 -0.44
N TRP A 37 5.67 6.03 -1.07
CA TRP A 37 6.38 4.86 -0.59
C TRP A 37 6.93 5.08 0.83
N SER A 38 7.54 6.24 1.08
CA SER A 38 8.06 6.59 2.41
C SER A 38 6.97 6.78 3.47
N ARG A 39 5.72 7.04 3.06
CA ARG A 39 4.57 7.25 3.97
C ARG A 39 3.93 5.96 4.43
N ILE A 40 4.26 4.80 3.84
CA ILE A 40 3.69 3.52 4.23
C ILE A 40 4.11 3.22 5.68
N PRO A 41 3.18 3.14 6.64
CA PRO A 41 3.51 2.88 8.04
C PRO A 41 4.07 1.46 8.20
N ILE A 42 5.09 1.29 9.04
CA ILE A 42 5.68 -0.03 9.31
C ILE A 42 4.65 -0.98 9.92
N GLU A 43 3.68 -0.47 10.66
CA GLU A 43 2.58 -1.24 11.25
C GLU A 43 1.68 -1.86 10.18
N TYR A 44 1.53 -1.19 9.02
CA TYR A 44 0.81 -1.77 7.89
C TYR A 44 1.57 -2.97 7.31
N ILE A 45 2.90 -2.85 7.20
CA ILE A 45 3.77 -3.93 6.74
C ILE A 45 3.73 -5.11 7.73
N ASN A 46 3.84 -4.84 9.03
CA ASN A 46 3.76 -5.88 10.06
C ASN A 46 2.44 -6.65 9.99
N LYS A 47 1.30 -5.97 9.80
CA LYS A 47 0.00 -6.63 9.60
C LYS A 47 -0.04 -7.52 8.37
N LEU A 48 0.71 -7.20 7.31
CA LEU A 48 0.84 -8.08 6.16
C LEU A 48 1.57 -9.38 6.55
N TYR A 49 2.68 -9.27 7.27
CA TYR A 49 3.42 -10.43 7.79
C TYR A 49 2.56 -11.28 8.74
N ASP A 50 1.86 -10.65 9.68
CA ASP A 50 0.94 -11.32 10.61
C ASP A 50 -0.16 -12.09 9.86
N SER A 51 -0.54 -11.63 8.67
CA SER A 51 -1.56 -12.30 7.84
C SER A 51 -1.03 -13.52 7.07
N LEU A 52 0.29 -13.67 6.89
CA LEU A 52 0.88 -14.72 6.05
C LEU A 52 0.51 -16.14 6.49
N PRO A 53 0.56 -16.51 7.79
CA PRO A 53 0.22 -17.88 8.20
C PRO A 53 -1.19 -18.29 7.78
N ARG A 54 -2.15 -17.36 7.88
CA ARG A 54 -3.52 -17.60 7.43
C ARG A 54 -3.61 -17.80 5.92
N ARG A 55 -2.92 -16.98 5.12
CA ARG A 55 -2.90 -17.14 3.66
C ARG A 55 -2.29 -18.47 3.24
N VAL A 56 -1.23 -18.90 3.92
CA VAL A 56 -0.61 -20.22 3.69
C VAL A 56 -1.58 -21.34 4.04
N SER A 57 -2.31 -21.23 5.16
CA SER A 57 -3.37 -22.17 5.51
C SER A 57 -4.45 -22.25 4.42
N ASP A 58 -4.86 -21.11 3.86
CA ASP A 58 -5.86 -21.05 2.78
C ASP A 58 -5.34 -21.76 1.50
N ILE A 59 -4.06 -21.61 1.16
CA ILE A 59 -3.42 -22.29 0.02
C ILE A 59 -3.38 -23.81 0.24
N ILE A 60 -3.01 -24.25 1.45
CA ILE A 60 -2.98 -25.68 1.80
C ILE A 60 -4.39 -26.28 1.70
N ALA A 61 -5.40 -25.59 2.24
CA ALA A 61 -6.79 -26.02 2.15
C ALA A 61 -7.31 -26.08 0.70
N ALA A 62 -6.83 -25.16 -0.16
CA ALA A 62 -7.10 -25.16 -1.58
C ALA A 62 -6.26 -26.19 -2.38
N ASN A 63 -5.44 -27.00 -1.72
CA ASN A 63 -4.49 -27.93 -2.36
C ASN A 63 -3.60 -27.24 -3.41
N GLY A 64 -3.12 -26.04 -3.10
CA GLY A 64 -2.32 -25.22 -4.01
C GLY A 64 -3.13 -24.42 -5.05
N GLY A 65 -4.46 -24.50 -5.02
CA GLY A 65 -5.35 -23.74 -5.89
C GLY A 65 -5.45 -22.25 -5.55
N ALA A 66 -6.20 -21.51 -6.36
CA ALA A 66 -6.42 -20.07 -6.15
C ALA A 66 -7.15 -19.79 -4.82
N THR A 67 -6.70 -18.76 -4.11
CA THR A 67 -7.35 -18.27 -2.89
C THR A 67 -8.08 -16.96 -3.17
N ARG A 68 -8.73 -16.39 -2.14
CA ARG A 68 -9.39 -15.07 -2.24
C ARG A 68 -8.42 -13.91 -2.51
N TYR A 69 -7.14 -14.07 -2.15
CA TYR A 69 -6.10 -13.06 -2.34
C TYR A 69 -5.52 -13.15 -3.75
#